data_AF-A0A2S5KK61-F1
#
_entry.id   AF-A0A2S5KK61-F1
#
_cell.length_a   1.000
_cell.length_b   1.000
_cell.length_c   1.000
_cell.angle_alpha   90.00
_cell.angle_beta   90.00
_cell.angle_gamma   90.00
#
_symmetry.space_group_name_H-M   'P 1'
#
loop_
_entity.id
_entity.type
_entity.pdbx_description
1 polymer ?
#
loop_
_entity_poly.entity_id
_entity_poly.type
_entity_poly.pdbx_seq_one_letter_code
_entity_poly.pdbx_strand_id
1 'polypeptide(L)'
;MGNSAHDDIRLTIDQQQIGLYQQRLDNCLVGQRGAAASLLRLIARIGRAAEHEDARLQKASLHLKHFCLPVWAEFDVQVVEHKGWLDELPNEGSHYLQPYEYEALLSALKESEFELDFRLPEPGHPGFGQMMDSLDQLRIGRPSTLGSTLEAMEQSGMLVIEGDEVRLTAGAYQILQSMQQRYPAMASKGFSTRLALLQQQLERDTISVDAALAELLPDLLQRADAAALAVGGWDDIESLYSPLDETPQAPLQGLIRHRAGGES
;
A
#
# COMPACT_ATOMS: atom_id res chain seq x y z
N MET A 1 -0.02 -12.18 -9.83
CA MET A 1 0.81 -12.63 -8.70
C MET A 1 -0.14 -13.12 -7.62
N GLY A 2 -0.20 -14.42 -7.35
CA GLY A 2 -1.05 -14.95 -6.28
C GLY A 2 -0.24 -14.99 -4.99
N ASN A 3 -0.67 -14.24 -3.96
CA ASN A 3 -0.22 -14.50 -2.60
C ASN A 3 -0.77 -15.87 -2.19
N SER A 4 0.09 -16.89 -2.21
CA SER A 4 -0.30 -18.29 -2.01
C SER A 4 -0.44 -18.71 -0.54
N ALA A 5 -0.18 -17.80 0.41
CA ALA A 5 -0.19 -18.14 1.83
C ALA A 5 -1.57 -17.95 2.50
N HIS A 6 -2.40 -17.04 1.97
CA HIS A 6 -3.66 -16.65 2.58
C HIS A 6 -4.71 -16.35 1.51
N ASP A 7 -5.97 -16.62 1.85
CA ASP A 7 -7.12 -16.20 1.06
C ASP A 7 -7.23 -14.66 1.03
N ASP A 8 -7.93 -14.14 0.01
CA ASP A 8 -8.30 -12.73 -0.05
C ASP A 8 -9.08 -12.29 1.19
N ILE A 9 -8.94 -11.01 1.55
CA ILE A 9 -9.65 -10.43 2.68
C ILE A 9 -11.16 -10.42 2.38
N ARG A 10 -11.91 -11.28 3.09
CA ARG A 10 -13.36 -11.43 2.96
C ARG A 10 -14.02 -11.58 4.32
N LEU A 11 -15.31 -11.25 4.38
CA LEU A 11 -16.11 -11.50 5.58
C LEU A 11 -16.49 -12.98 5.64
N THR A 12 -16.30 -13.59 6.80
CA THR A 12 -16.70 -14.99 7.10
C THR A 12 -18.03 -15.07 7.86
N ILE A 13 -18.71 -13.93 7.98
CA ILE A 13 -19.96 -13.75 8.73
C ILE A 13 -21.12 -13.48 7.76
N ASP A 14 -22.34 -13.83 8.18
CA ASP A 14 -23.53 -13.63 7.36
C ASP A 14 -24.04 -12.16 7.37
N GLN A 15 -25.01 -11.87 6.49
CA GLN A 15 -25.56 -10.52 6.32
C GLN A 15 -26.24 -9.97 7.59
N GLN A 16 -26.84 -10.83 8.42
CA GLN A 16 -27.47 -10.40 9.67
C GLN A 16 -26.41 -10.01 10.71
N GLN A 17 -25.33 -10.80 10.78
CA GLN A 17 -24.19 -10.52 11.63
C GLN A 17 -23.45 -9.25 11.20
N ILE A 18 -23.33 -8.98 9.90
CA ILE A 18 -22.72 -7.74 9.39
C ILE A 18 -23.44 -6.51 9.95
N GLY A 19 -24.77 -6.46 9.90
CA GLY A 19 -25.54 -5.34 10.45
C GLY A 19 -25.35 -5.16 11.96
N LEU A 20 -25.32 -6.27 12.71
CA LEU A 20 -25.07 -6.25 14.16
C LEU A 20 -23.66 -5.75 14.51
N TYR A 21 -22.64 -6.19 13.78
CA TYR A 21 -21.26 -5.74 14.02
C TYR A 21 -21.05 -4.29 13.61
N GLN A 22 -21.69 -3.81 12.54
CA GLN A 22 -21.66 -2.40 12.17
C GLN A 22 -22.17 -1.52 13.33
N GLN A 23 -23.35 -1.82 13.88
CA GLN A 23 -23.91 -1.07 15.01
C GLN A 23 -23.00 -1.08 16.25
N ARG A 24 -22.32 -2.20 16.52
CA ARG A 24 -21.38 -2.31 17.65
C ARG A 24 -20.11 -1.51 17.41
N LEU A 25 -19.57 -1.55 16.19
CA LEU A 25 -18.34 -0.87 15.80
C LEU A 25 -18.52 0.64 15.65
N ASP A 26 -19.69 1.10 15.23
CA ASP A 26 -20.04 2.53 15.19
C ASP A 26 -19.93 3.18 16.58
N ASN A 27 -20.13 2.39 17.64
CA ASN A 27 -20.06 2.83 19.04
C ASN A 27 -18.73 2.46 19.73
N CYS A 28 -17.78 1.87 19.02
CA CYS A 28 -16.50 1.43 19.59
C CYS A 28 -15.53 2.61 19.77
N LEU A 29 -14.78 2.61 20.88
CA LEU A 29 -13.75 3.60 21.20
C LEU A 29 -12.37 3.25 20.62
N VAL A 30 -12.20 2.07 20.02
CA VAL A 30 -10.92 1.63 19.45
C VAL A 30 -10.82 2.13 18.00
N GLY A 31 -9.85 3.03 17.74
CA GLY A 31 -9.67 3.72 16.45
C GLY A 31 -10.43 5.06 16.37
N GLN A 32 -10.24 5.81 15.28
CA GLN A 32 -11.11 6.96 14.97
C GLN A 32 -12.56 6.47 14.89
N ARG A 33 -13.49 7.12 15.59
CA ARG A 33 -14.90 6.68 15.69
C ARG A 33 -15.47 6.39 14.30
N GLY A 34 -15.99 5.16 14.11
CA GLY A 34 -16.61 4.73 12.85
C GLY A 34 -15.65 4.22 11.77
N ALA A 35 -14.32 4.32 11.92
CA ALA A 35 -13.37 3.81 10.92
C ALA A 35 -13.47 2.29 10.74
N ALA A 36 -13.57 1.53 11.84
CA ALA A 36 -13.74 0.08 11.80
C ALA A 36 -15.07 -0.35 11.16
N ALA A 37 -16.15 0.39 11.43
CA ALA A 37 -17.45 0.16 10.80
C ALA A 37 -17.46 0.51 9.31
N SER A 38 -16.75 1.58 8.92
CA SER A 38 -16.54 1.95 7.51
C SER A 38 -15.72 0.90 6.77
N LEU A 39 -14.67 0.35 7.39
CA LEU A 39 -13.88 -0.73 6.82
C LEU A 39 -14.71 -2.02 6.66
N LEU A 40 -15.49 -2.39 7.68
CA LEU A 40 -16.42 -3.53 7.60
C LEU A 40 -17.43 -3.35 6.45
N ARG A 41 -17.98 -2.13 6.29
CA ARG A 41 -18.87 -1.80 5.16
C ARG A 41 -18.17 -1.92 3.82
N LEU A 42 -16.93 -1.45 3.70
CA LEU A 42 -16.16 -1.54 2.47
C LEU A 42 -15.90 -3.00 2.08
N ILE A 43 -15.41 -3.84 2.99
CA ILE A 43 -15.17 -5.26 2.72
C ILE A 43 -16.48 -5.97 2.32
N ALA A 44 -17.59 -5.67 3.00
CA ALA A 44 -18.90 -6.22 2.64
C ALA A 44 -19.35 -5.81 1.22
N ARG A 45 -19.09 -4.57 0.81
CA ARG A 45 -19.42 -4.06 -0.53
C ARG A 45 -18.56 -4.73 -1.60
N ILE A 46 -17.25 -4.88 -1.36
CA ILE A 46 -16.35 -5.60 -2.27
C ILE A 46 -16.81 -7.05 -2.45
N GLY A 47 -17.21 -7.72 -1.35
CA GLY A 47 -17.75 -9.07 -1.41
C GLY A 47 -19.00 -9.17 -2.28
N ARG A 48 -19.97 -8.25 -2.13
CA ARG A 48 -21.17 -8.22 -2.99
C ARG A 48 -20.85 -7.85 -4.43
N ALA A 49 -19.94 -6.89 -4.65
CA ALA A 49 -19.50 -6.49 -5.98
C ALA A 49 -18.96 -7.68 -6.78
N ALA A 50 -18.24 -8.60 -6.13
CA ALA A 50 -17.73 -9.82 -6.76
C ALA A 50 -18.81 -10.83 -7.19
N GLU A 51 -20.04 -10.71 -6.68
CA GLU A 51 -21.19 -11.55 -7.06
C GLU A 51 -22.01 -10.94 -8.21
N HIS A 52 -21.76 -9.67 -8.55
CA HIS A 52 -22.44 -8.97 -9.64
C HIS A 52 -21.77 -9.22 -11.00
N GLU A 53 -22.52 -8.99 -12.08
CA GLU A 53 -21.96 -9.03 -13.43
C GLU A 53 -21.01 -7.84 -13.70
N ASP A 54 -20.19 -7.97 -14.74
CA ASP A 54 -19.30 -6.90 -15.17
C ASP A 54 -20.08 -5.65 -15.60
N ALA A 55 -19.53 -4.49 -15.25
CA ALA A 55 -20.03 -3.21 -15.77
C ALA A 55 -19.87 -3.15 -17.30
N ARG A 56 -20.89 -2.64 -17.99
CA ARG A 56 -20.85 -2.39 -19.44
C ARG A 56 -20.73 -0.90 -19.68
N LEU A 57 -19.63 -0.54 -20.33
CA LEU A 57 -19.27 0.84 -20.64
C LEU A 57 -19.35 1.07 -22.14
N GLN A 58 -20.02 2.15 -22.54
CA GLN A 58 -19.94 2.67 -23.89
C GLN A 58 -18.76 3.65 -23.96
N LYS A 59 -17.82 3.40 -24.86
CA LYS A 59 -16.73 4.34 -25.15
C LYS A 59 -17.06 5.16 -26.39
N ALA A 60 -16.97 6.47 -26.28
CA ALA A 60 -17.07 7.41 -27.37
C ALA A 60 -15.77 8.24 -27.47
N SER A 61 -15.15 8.25 -28.64
CA SER A 61 -13.98 9.07 -28.91
C SER A 61 -14.39 10.30 -29.72
N LEU A 62 -14.00 11.48 -29.25
CA LEU A 62 -14.36 12.77 -29.82
C LEU A 62 -13.11 13.42 -30.37
N HIS A 63 -13.13 13.80 -31.65
CA HIS A 63 -12.01 14.46 -32.32
C HIS A 63 -12.37 15.90 -32.67
N LEU A 64 -11.73 16.85 -31.99
CA LEU A 64 -11.84 18.27 -32.30
C LEU A 64 -10.63 18.71 -33.10
N LYS A 65 -10.85 19.05 -34.38
CA LYS A 65 -9.79 19.54 -35.26
C LYS A 65 -9.80 21.06 -35.30
N HIS A 66 -8.65 21.68 -35.06
CA HIS A 66 -8.51 23.11 -35.24
C HIS A 66 -8.64 23.48 -36.72
N PHE A 67 -9.39 24.53 -37.04
CA PHE A 67 -9.72 24.88 -38.43
C PHE A 67 -8.49 25.31 -39.26
N CYS A 68 -7.56 26.06 -38.67
CA CYS A 68 -6.40 26.62 -39.38
C CYS A 68 -5.04 26.02 -39.00
N LEU A 69 -4.96 25.27 -37.91
CA LEU A 69 -3.69 24.76 -37.38
C LEU A 69 -3.71 23.25 -37.51
N PRO A 70 -2.56 22.58 -37.74
CA PRO A 70 -2.47 21.13 -37.80
C PRO A 70 -2.53 20.51 -36.39
N VAL A 71 -3.46 20.99 -35.57
CA VAL A 71 -3.66 20.57 -34.18
C VAL A 71 -5.05 19.98 -34.07
N TRP A 72 -5.15 18.89 -33.31
CA TRP A 72 -6.40 18.24 -32.95
C TRP A 72 -6.33 17.86 -31.48
N ALA A 73 -7.49 17.84 -30.84
CA ALA A 73 -7.68 17.30 -29.50
C ALA A 73 -8.56 16.07 -29.61
N GLU A 74 -8.18 15.01 -28.89
CA GLU A 74 -8.95 13.78 -28.76
C GLU A 74 -9.36 13.60 -27.31
N PHE A 75 -10.64 13.30 -27.13
CA PHE A 75 -11.23 13.05 -25.83
C PHE A 75 -11.87 11.67 -25.87
N ASP A 76 -11.53 10.84 -24.89
CA ASP A 76 -12.22 9.59 -24.64
C ASP A 76 -13.25 9.80 -23.55
N VAL A 77 -14.51 9.57 -23.89
CA VAL A 77 -15.63 9.65 -22.97
C VAL A 77 -16.18 8.25 -22.75
N GLN A 78 -16.43 7.91 -21.50
CA GLN A 78 -16.97 6.61 -21.10
C GLN A 78 -18.30 6.82 -20.38
N VAL A 79 -19.31 6.06 -20.79
CA VAL A 79 -20.68 6.13 -20.29
C VAL A 79 -21.06 4.78 -19.71
N VAL A 80 -21.70 4.77 -18.55
CA VAL A 80 -22.19 3.53 -17.95
C VAL A 80 -23.53 3.14 -18.56
N GLU A 81 -23.56 2.09 -19.38
CA GLU A 81 -24.81 1.51 -19.90
C GLU A 81 -25.43 0.56 -18.87
N HIS A 82 -24.59 -0.26 -18.24
CA HIS A 82 -24.98 -1.18 -17.19
C HIS A 82 -23.96 -1.14 -16.06
N LYS A 83 -24.42 -0.91 -14.83
CA LYS A 83 -23.54 -0.68 -13.68
C LYS A 83 -22.86 -1.96 -13.19
N GLY A 84 -23.52 -3.11 -13.21
CA GLY A 84 -22.94 -4.36 -12.71
C GLY A 84 -22.41 -4.21 -11.28
N TRP A 85 -21.13 -4.53 -11.06
CA TRP A 85 -20.44 -4.35 -9.78
C TRP A 85 -20.29 -2.89 -9.33
N LEU A 86 -20.38 -1.89 -10.23
CA LEU A 86 -20.25 -0.47 -9.89
C LEU A 86 -21.38 0.03 -8.96
N ASP A 87 -22.52 -0.64 -8.94
CA ASP A 87 -23.62 -0.32 -8.01
C ASP A 87 -23.17 -0.46 -6.55
N GLU A 88 -22.32 -1.45 -6.27
CA GLU A 88 -21.75 -1.66 -4.94
C GLU A 88 -20.56 -0.76 -4.66
N LEU A 89 -19.88 -0.20 -5.68
CA LEU A 89 -18.68 0.64 -5.56
C LEU A 89 -18.82 1.98 -6.37
N PRO A 90 -19.66 2.92 -5.93
CA PRO A 90 -20.03 4.13 -6.67
C PRO A 90 -18.88 5.14 -6.78
N ASN A 91 -17.90 5.11 -5.88
CA ASN A 91 -16.72 5.97 -5.97
C ASN A 91 -15.85 5.59 -7.16
N GLU A 92 -15.78 4.31 -7.52
CA GLU A 92 -15.09 3.86 -8.74
C GLU A 92 -15.83 4.31 -10.01
N GLY A 93 -17.16 4.46 -9.90
CA GLY A 93 -18.02 4.91 -10.98
C GLY A 93 -18.05 6.43 -11.20
N SER A 94 -17.47 7.25 -10.32
CA SER A 94 -17.65 8.71 -10.36
C SER A 94 -17.00 9.39 -11.56
N HIS A 95 -16.08 8.71 -12.25
CA HIS A 95 -15.41 9.22 -13.44
C HIS A 95 -16.15 8.91 -14.74
N TYR A 96 -17.21 8.09 -14.70
CA TYR A 96 -18.00 7.74 -15.86
C TYR A 96 -19.23 8.64 -15.96
N LEU A 97 -19.56 9.06 -17.18
CA LEU A 97 -20.80 9.79 -17.42
C LEU A 97 -22.00 8.87 -17.26
N GLN A 98 -23.07 9.43 -16.69
CA GLN A 98 -24.39 8.82 -16.79
C GLN A 98 -24.97 9.05 -18.19
N PRO A 99 -25.92 8.23 -18.65
CA PRO A 99 -26.53 8.37 -19.97
C PRO A 99 -27.07 9.78 -20.28
N TYR A 100 -27.71 10.43 -19.29
CA TYR A 100 -28.25 11.79 -19.46
C TYR A 100 -27.14 12.86 -19.59
N GLU A 101 -25.99 12.66 -18.93
CA GLU A 101 -24.83 13.57 -19.00
C GLU A 101 -24.15 13.45 -20.36
N TYR A 102 -24.10 12.23 -20.89
CA TYR A 102 -23.61 11.97 -22.22
C TYR A 102 -24.50 12.59 -23.30
N GLU A 103 -25.82 12.47 -23.18
CA GLU A 103 -26.76 13.13 -24.11
C GLU A 103 -26.64 14.66 -24.07
N ALA A 104 -26.48 15.25 -22.88
CA ALA A 104 -26.23 16.68 -22.73
C ALA A 104 -24.90 17.09 -23.39
N LEU A 105 -23.83 16.32 -23.19
CA LEU A 105 -22.54 16.54 -23.84
C LEU A 105 -22.65 16.49 -25.37
N LEU A 106 -23.30 15.45 -25.92
CA LEU A 106 -23.51 15.31 -27.36
C LEU A 106 -24.31 16.48 -27.94
N SER A 107 -25.32 16.96 -27.20
CA SER A 107 -26.13 18.12 -27.59
C SER A 107 -25.30 19.40 -27.62
N ALA A 108 -24.52 19.67 -26.56
CA ALA A 108 -23.62 20.82 -26.49
C ALA A 108 -22.58 20.83 -27.63
N LEU A 109 -22.02 19.66 -27.96
CA LEU A 109 -21.09 19.52 -29.08
C LEU A 109 -21.75 19.78 -30.44
N LYS A 110 -22.98 19.28 -30.63
CA LYS A 110 -23.74 19.48 -31.87
C LYS A 110 -24.14 20.93 -32.07
N GLU A 111 -24.50 21.63 -31.00
CA GLU A 111 -24.93 23.03 -31.01
C GLU A 111 -23.76 24.01 -30.94
N SER A 112 -22.52 23.51 -30.84
CA SER A 112 -21.31 24.32 -30.65
C SER A 112 -21.35 25.18 -29.38
N GLU A 113 -22.08 24.73 -28.36
CA GLU A 113 -22.23 25.39 -27.06
C GLU A 113 -21.20 24.86 -26.06
N PHE A 114 -19.92 25.09 -26.31
CA PHE A 114 -18.85 24.67 -25.40
C PHE A 114 -17.63 25.62 -25.45
N GLU A 115 -16.84 25.61 -24.39
CA GLU A 115 -15.57 26.31 -24.29
C GLU A 115 -14.45 25.30 -23.97
N LEU A 116 -13.27 25.48 -24.56
CA LEU A 116 -12.08 24.69 -24.27
C LEU A 116 -11.10 25.53 -23.45
N ASP A 117 -10.88 25.15 -22.20
CA ASP A 117 -9.86 25.75 -21.34
C ASP A 117 -8.63 24.83 -21.29
N PHE A 118 -7.49 25.33 -21.78
CA PHE A 118 -6.22 24.61 -21.77
C PHE A 118 -5.35 25.14 -20.66
N ARG A 119 -5.16 24.32 -19.61
CA ARG A 119 -4.25 24.63 -18.51
C ARG A 119 -3.06 23.70 -18.55
N LEU A 120 -1.88 24.26 -18.29
CA LEU A 120 -0.72 23.44 -17.96
C LEU A 120 -1.04 22.71 -16.65
N PRO A 121 -0.82 21.39 -16.56
CA PRO A 121 -1.04 20.67 -15.32
C PRO A 121 -0.15 21.30 -14.25
N GLU A 122 -0.75 21.75 -13.15
CA GLU A 122 0.02 22.14 -11.98
C GLU A 122 0.79 20.90 -11.49
N PRO A 123 2.07 21.04 -11.09
CA PRO A 123 2.82 19.92 -10.54
C PRO A 123 2.16 19.49 -9.22
N GLY A 124 1.25 18.51 -9.32
CA GLY A 124 0.55 17.93 -8.19
C GLY A 124 1.47 17.04 -7.36
N HIS A 125 1.21 17.00 -6.06
CA HIS A 125 1.76 15.98 -5.18
C HIS A 125 1.08 14.64 -5.47
N PRO A 126 1.82 13.51 -5.39
CA PRO A 126 1.23 12.21 -5.62
C PRO A 126 0.13 11.95 -4.57
N GLY A 127 -0.99 11.41 -5.05
CA GLY A 127 -2.04 10.93 -4.16
C GLY A 127 -1.55 9.76 -3.30
N PHE A 128 -2.16 9.53 -2.14
CA PHE A 128 -1.79 8.42 -1.25
C PHE A 128 -1.95 7.09 -1.98
N GLY A 129 -3.02 6.91 -2.75
CA GLY A 129 -3.22 5.73 -3.60
C GLY A 129 -2.07 5.52 -4.60
N GLN A 130 -1.67 6.58 -5.31
CA GLN A 130 -0.56 6.51 -6.29
C GLN A 130 0.79 6.20 -5.63
N MET A 131 1.01 6.70 -4.41
CA MET A 131 2.20 6.35 -3.63
C MET A 131 2.18 4.86 -3.26
N MET A 132 1.04 4.34 -2.79
CA MET A 132 0.91 2.92 -2.42
C MET A 132 1.14 1.99 -3.61
N ASP A 133 0.57 2.30 -4.77
CA ASP A 133 0.80 1.55 -6.02
C ASP A 133 2.28 1.58 -6.42
N SER A 134 2.92 2.74 -6.29
CA SER A 134 4.36 2.88 -6.58
C SER A 134 5.22 2.05 -5.63
N LEU A 135 4.87 1.99 -4.34
CA LEU A 135 5.59 1.19 -3.35
C LEU A 135 5.44 -0.31 -3.63
N ASP A 136 4.24 -0.77 -4.01
CA ASP A 136 3.99 -2.16 -4.38
C ASP A 136 4.75 -2.56 -5.66
N GLN A 137 4.68 -1.74 -6.72
CA GLN A 137 5.42 -1.97 -7.98
C GLN A 137 6.92 -2.07 -7.76
N LEU A 138 7.47 -1.26 -6.85
CA LEU A 138 8.89 -1.25 -6.51
C LEU A 138 9.26 -2.31 -5.46
N ARG A 139 8.28 -3.07 -4.95
CA ARG A 139 8.43 -4.05 -3.88
C ARG A 139 9.02 -3.45 -2.59
N ILE A 140 8.62 -2.22 -2.27
CA ILE A 140 9.05 -1.50 -1.08
C ILE A 140 8.02 -1.78 0.03
N GLY A 141 8.47 -2.51 1.06
CA GLY A 141 7.62 -2.94 2.16
C GLY A 141 6.80 -4.20 1.83
N ARG A 142 6.07 -4.69 2.83
CA ARG A 142 5.11 -5.80 2.72
C ARG A 142 3.76 -5.33 3.22
N PRO A 143 2.63 -5.97 2.84
CA PRO A 143 1.32 -5.63 3.40
C PRO A 143 1.30 -5.57 4.94
N SER A 144 2.12 -6.40 5.60
CA SER A 144 2.24 -6.44 7.06
C SER A 144 3.09 -5.32 7.68
N THR A 145 3.97 -4.65 6.93
CA THR A 145 4.93 -3.66 7.46
C THR A 145 4.73 -2.25 6.91
N LEU A 146 4.02 -2.11 5.80
CA LEU A 146 3.89 -0.85 5.09
C LEU A 146 3.13 0.20 5.92
N GLY A 147 2.02 -0.19 6.55
CA GLY A 147 1.24 0.71 7.41
C GLY A 147 2.06 1.26 8.59
N SER A 148 2.73 0.40 9.34
CA SER A 148 3.57 0.81 10.48
C SER A 148 4.78 1.63 10.04
N THR A 149 5.32 1.38 8.84
CA THR A 149 6.46 2.15 8.31
C THR A 149 6.03 3.58 7.95
N LEU A 150 4.89 3.74 7.28
CA LEU A 150 4.34 5.06 6.95
C LEU A 150 3.98 5.85 8.20
N GLU A 151 3.36 5.19 9.20
CA GLU A 151 3.07 5.80 10.49
C GLU A 151 4.35 6.27 11.20
N ALA A 152 5.41 5.45 11.21
CA ALA A 152 6.70 5.85 11.77
C ALA A 152 7.34 7.03 11.03
N MET A 153 7.21 7.07 9.69
CA MET A 153 7.69 8.20 8.87
C MET A 153 6.90 9.48 9.13
N GLU A 154 5.59 9.40 9.34
CA GLU A 154 4.77 10.55 9.73
C GLU A 154 5.12 11.04 11.15
N GLN A 155 5.18 10.13 12.13
CA GLN A 155 5.51 10.46 13.52
C GLN A 155 6.92 11.05 13.68
N SER A 156 7.88 10.64 12.84
CA SER A 156 9.23 11.20 12.82
C SER A 156 9.34 12.51 12.03
N GLY A 157 8.23 13.03 11.50
CA GLY A 157 8.21 14.27 10.72
C GLY A 157 8.89 14.14 9.36
N MET A 158 8.95 12.94 8.78
CA MET A 158 9.51 12.73 7.43
C MET A 158 8.46 12.95 6.34
N LEU A 159 7.22 12.55 6.61
CA LEU A 159 6.09 12.68 5.72
C LEU A 159 4.98 13.50 6.37
N VAL A 160 4.17 14.15 5.54
CA VAL A 160 2.89 14.72 5.91
C VAL A 160 1.83 14.10 5.00
N ILE A 161 0.77 13.58 5.62
CA ILE A 161 -0.35 12.97 4.92
C ILE A 161 -1.59 13.80 5.28
N GLU A 162 -2.11 14.55 4.31
CA GLU A 162 -3.27 15.43 4.48
C GLU A 162 -4.36 15.03 3.46
N GLY A 163 -5.37 14.30 3.92
CA GLY A 163 -6.37 13.73 3.02
C GLY A 163 -5.75 12.68 2.08
N ASP A 164 -5.85 12.91 0.77
CA ASP A 164 -5.20 12.08 -0.24
C ASP A 164 -3.81 12.62 -0.63
N GLU A 165 -3.39 13.77 -0.12
CA GLU A 165 -2.09 14.35 -0.49
C GLU A 165 -0.96 13.79 0.38
N VAL A 166 0.13 13.34 -0.25
CA VAL A 166 1.35 12.93 0.47
C VAL A 166 2.54 13.79 0.06
N ARG A 167 3.20 14.38 1.05
CA ARG A 167 4.36 15.25 0.85
C ARG A 167 5.50 14.94 1.81
N LEU A 168 6.73 15.09 1.32
CA LEU A 168 7.91 15.08 2.18
C LEU A 168 8.01 16.40 2.94
N THR A 169 8.48 16.35 4.18
CA THR A 169 8.88 17.58 4.87
C THR A 169 10.19 18.12 4.29
N ALA A 170 10.45 19.42 4.49
CA ALA A 170 11.71 20.03 4.07
C ALA A 170 12.94 19.35 4.69
N GLY A 171 12.84 18.91 5.96
CA GLY A 171 13.89 18.17 6.65
C GLY A 171 14.14 16.80 6.02
N ALA A 172 13.06 16.05 5.73
CA ALA A 172 13.15 14.76 5.04
C ALA A 172 13.81 14.88 3.67
N TYR A 173 13.47 15.93 2.93
CA TYR A 173 14.05 16.19 1.62
C TYR A 173 15.57 16.42 1.69
N GLN A 174 16.05 17.19 2.68
CA GLN A 174 17.49 17.39 2.91
C GLN A 174 18.21 16.09 3.29
N ILE A 175 17.58 15.25 4.12
CA ILE A 175 18.10 13.94 4.49
C ILE A 175 18.19 13.05 3.25
N LEU A 176 17.14 13.01 2.42
CA LEU A 176 17.12 12.25 1.18
C LEU A 176 18.24 12.70 0.24
N GLN A 177 18.42 14.00 0.04
CA GLN A 177 19.51 14.54 -0.78
C GLN A 177 20.88 14.10 -0.24
N SER A 178 21.07 14.18 1.08
CA SER A 178 22.31 13.75 1.74
C SER A 178 22.56 12.24 1.57
N MET A 179 21.51 11.43 1.69
CA MET A 179 21.58 9.99 1.44
C MET A 179 21.87 9.66 -0.02
N GLN A 180 21.28 10.37 -0.97
CA GLN A 180 21.56 10.18 -2.40
C GLN A 180 23.00 10.52 -2.77
N GLN A 181 23.57 11.57 -2.15
CA GLN A 181 24.97 11.95 -2.37
C GLN A 181 25.93 10.95 -1.71
N ARG A 182 25.64 10.54 -0.47
CA ARG A 182 26.55 9.69 0.31
C ARG A 182 26.39 8.22 -0.06
N TYR A 183 25.18 7.70 -0.14
CA TYR A 183 24.86 6.28 -0.36
C TYR A 183 23.92 6.11 -1.58
N PRO A 184 24.39 6.44 -2.81
CA PRO A 184 23.54 6.47 -4.00
C PRO A 184 22.90 5.12 -4.33
N ALA A 185 23.61 4.00 -4.06
CA ALA A 185 23.08 2.66 -4.27
C ALA A 185 21.87 2.40 -3.35
N MET A 186 22.00 2.66 -2.05
CA MET A 186 20.92 2.48 -1.06
C MET A 186 19.74 3.42 -1.28
N ALA A 187 20.00 4.66 -1.69
CA ALA A 187 18.97 5.66 -1.97
C ALA A 187 18.28 5.46 -3.34
N SER A 188 18.57 4.35 -4.02
CA SER A 188 17.93 3.99 -5.29
C SER A 188 16.74 3.07 -5.08
N LYS A 189 15.75 3.19 -5.96
CA LYS A 189 14.60 2.27 -6.02
C LYS A 189 15.04 0.81 -6.19
N GLY A 190 16.11 0.58 -6.98
CA GLY A 190 16.60 -0.74 -7.31
C GLY A 190 17.18 -1.52 -6.12
N PHE A 191 17.69 -0.84 -5.09
CA PHE A 191 18.18 -1.50 -3.88
C PHE A 191 17.06 -2.20 -3.12
N SER A 192 15.92 -1.53 -2.94
CA SER A 192 14.77 -2.11 -2.24
C SER A 192 14.20 -3.32 -2.98
N THR A 193 14.08 -3.23 -4.31
CA THR A 193 13.62 -4.36 -5.14
C THR A 193 14.56 -5.56 -5.03
N ARG A 194 15.88 -5.33 -5.04
CA ARG A 194 16.88 -6.39 -4.88
C ARG A 194 16.81 -7.03 -3.50
N LEU A 195 16.72 -6.23 -2.44
CA LEU A 195 16.55 -6.71 -1.08
C LEU A 195 15.29 -7.59 -0.94
N ALA A 196 14.17 -7.16 -1.51
CA ALA A 196 12.93 -7.92 -1.51
C ALA A 196 13.07 -9.28 -2.25
N LEU A 197 13.79 -9.31 -3.38
CA LEU A 197 14.08 -10.55 -4.10
C LEU A 197 14.96 -11.51 -3.31
N LEU A 198 16.01 -11.00 -2.65
CA LEU A 198 16.88 -11.82 -1.81
C LEU A 198 16.12 -12.40 -0.61
N GLN A 199 15.25 -11.61 0.03
CA GLN A 199 14.36 -12.13 1.08
C GLN A 199 13.44 -13.26 0.55
N GLN A 200 12.86 -13.12 -0.64
CA GLN A 200 12.04 -14.17 -1.24
C GLN A 200 12.84 -15.44 -1.55
N GLN A 201 14.11 -15.29 -1.97
CA GLN A 201 14.99 -16.42 -2.24
C GLN A 201 15.40 -17.14 -0.96
N LEU A 202 15.64 -16.41 0.12
CA LEU A 202 15.90 -16.95 1.47
C LEU A 202 14.70 -17.72 1.99
N GLU A 203 13.49 -17.17 1.88
CA GLU A 203 12.24 -17.84 2.30
C GLU A 203 11.95 -19.14 1.55
N ARG A 204 12.55 -19.32 0.37
CA ARG A 204 12.43 -20.53 -0.47
C ARG A 204 13.63 -21.47 -0.34
N ASP A 205 14.56 -21.17 0.56
CA ASP A 205 15.82 -21.90 0.74
C ASP A 205 16.65 -22.03 -0.56
N THR A 206 16.55 -21.02 -1.45
CA THR A 206 17.25 -21.02 -2.76
C THR A 206 18.60 -20.30 -2.72
N ILE A 207 18.88 -19.53 -1.67
CA ILE A 207 20.15 -18.86 -1.41
C ILE A 207 20.43 -18.94 0.11
N SER A 208 21.70 -18.93 0.51
CA SER A 208 22.07 -18.82 1.92
C SER A 208 22.09 -17.36 2.39
N VAL A 209 21.98 -17.15 3.71
CA VAL A 209 22.08 -15.81 4.32
C VAL A 209 23.41 -15.14 3.96
N ASP A 210 24.53 -15.89 4.01
CA ASP A 210 25.85 -15.37 3.66
C ASP A 210 25.93 -14.88 2.22
N ALA A 211 25.36 -15.65 1.28
CA ALA A 211 25.36 -15.28 -0.14
C ALA A 211 24.47 -14.05 -0.40
N ALA A 212 23.33 -13.95 0.28
CA ALA A 212 22.47 -12.76 0.19
C ALA A 212 23.14 -11.50 0.77
N LEU A 213 23.86 -11.62 1.90
CA LEU A 213 24.63 -10.52 2.48
C LEU A 213 25.78 -10.11 1.57
N ALA A 214 26.51 -11.08 1.00
CA ALA A 214 27.61 -10.81 0.07
C ALA A 214 27.15 -10.00 -1.16
N GLU A 215 25.92 -10.18 -1.64
CA GLU A 215 25.36 -9.36 -2.72
C GLU A 215 25.02 -7.91 -2.31
N LEU A 216 24.68 -7.67 -1.04
CA LEU A 216 24.25 -6.35 -0.56
C LEU A 216 25.42 -5.51 -0.02
N LEU A 217 26.42 -6.15 0.57
CA LEU A 217 27.56 -5.48 1.22
C LEU A 217 28.29 -4.46 0.34
N PRO A 218 28.53 -4.69 -0.97
CA PRO A 218 29.18 -3.70 -1.83
C PRO A 218 28.41 -2.36 -1.90
N ASP A 219 27.08 -2.41 -1.82
CA ASP A 219 26.22 -1.23 -1.87
C ASP A 219 26.17 -0.48 -0.52
N LEU A 220 26.41 -1.19 0.59
CA LEU A 220 26.43 -0.65 1.96
C LEU A 220 27.80 -0.05 2.33
N LEU A 221 28.88 -0.63 1.80
CA LEU A 221 30.25 -0.30 2.16
C LEU A 221 30.95 0.37 0.99
N GLN A 222 31.04 1.70 1.02
CA GLN A 222 31.71 2.51 -0.02
C GLN A 222 33.21 2.16 -0.23
N ARG A 223 33.82 1.32 0.63
CA ARG A 223 35.27 1.08 0.69
C ARG A 223 35.72 -0.31 1.16
N ALA A 224 34.89 -1.34 1.13
CA ALA A 224 35.33 -2.68 1.58
C ALA A 224 35.55 -3.64 0.40
N ASP A 225 36.65 -4.37 0.43
CA ASP A 225 36.86 -5.57 -0.38
C ASP A 225 35.78 -6.58 -0.01
N ALA A 226 34.73 -6.70 -0.82
CA ALA A 226 33.59 -7.59 -0.56
C ALA A 226 34.03 -9.04 -0.31
N ALA A 227 35.18 -9.44 -0.89
CA ALA A 227 35.80 -10.74 -0.70
C ALA A 227 36.31 -10.98 0.73
N ALA A 228 36.67 -9.95 1.50
CA ALA A 228 37.14 -10.07 2.87
C ALA A 228 36.00 -10.26 3.89
N LEU A 229 34.76 -9.91 3.53
CA LEU A 229 33.57 -10.05 4.38
C LEU A 229 32.84 -11.38 4.18
N ALA A 230 33.09 -12.05 3.05
CA ALA A 230 32.56 -13.38 2.77
C ALA A 230 33.39 -14.51 3.45
N VAL A 231 34.56 -14.19 4.00
CA VAL A 231 35.48 -15.15 4.62
C VAL A 231 35.69 -14.79 6.09
N GLY A 232 34.78 -15.25 6.93
CA GLY A 232 34.83 -15.07 8.38
C GLY A 232 33.42 -15.07 8.93
N GLY A 233 33.07 -16.13 9.68
CA GLY A 233 31.71 -16.45 10.07
C GLY A 233 30.96 -15.26 10.64
N TRP A 234 29.73 -15.08 10.15
CA TRP A 234 28.69 -14.46 10.95
C TRP A 234 28.40 -15.45 12.08
N ASP A 235 29.23 -15.40 13.13
CA ASP A 235 28.95 -16.17 14.33
C ASP A 235 27.56 -15.80 14.84
N ASP A 236 26.85 -16.82 15.34
CA ASP A 236 25.51 -16.69 15.90
C ASP A 236 25.45 -15.44 16.79
N ILE A 237 24.39 -14.63 16.69
CA ILE A 237 24.27 -13.39 17.48
C ILE A 237 24.30 -13.70 18.99
N GLU A 238 24.01 -14.95 19.36
CA GLU A 238 24.17 -15.51 20.71
C GLU A 238 25.63 -15.56 21.19
N SER A 239 26.61 -15.64 20.30
CA SER A 239 28.05 -15.59 20.63
C SER A 239 28.51 -14.21 21.13
N LEU A 240 27.76 -13.15 20.81
CA LEU A 240 28.01 -11.79 21.31
C LEU A 240 27.44 -11.58 22.73
N TYR A 241 26.61 -12.50 23.22
CA TYR A 241 26.19 -12.53 24.60
C TYR A 241 27.19 -13.37 25.41
N SER A 242 28.15 -12.68 26.04
CA SER A 242 28.81 -13.28 27.20
C SER A 242 27.75 -13.43 28.30
N PRO A 243 27.48 -14.62 28.84
CA PRO A 243 26.59 -14.74 29.99
C PRO A 243 27.15 -13.85 31.09
N LEU A 244 26.35 -12.88 31.54
CA LEU A 244 26.63 -12.13 32.76
C LEU A 244 26.84 -13.17 33.86
N ASP A 245 28.03 -13.13 34.48
CA ASP A 245 28.50 -14.05 35.51
C ASP A 245 27.39 -14.87 36.17
N GLU A 246 27.45 -16.19 35.98
CA GLU A 246 26.67 -17.18 36.72
C GLU A 246 26.99 -17.05 38.21
N THR A 247 26.38 -16.08 38.87
CA THR A 247 26.04 -16.26 40.28
C THR A 247 24.92 -17.31 40.31
N PRO A 248 25.06 -18.38 41.09
CA PRO A 248 24.07 -19.45 41.11
C PRO A 248 22.76 -18.89 41.64
N GLN A 249 21.85 -18.52 40.74
CA GLN A 249 20.49 -18.18 41.10
C GLN A 249 19.82 -19.48 41.52
N ALA A 250 19.44 -19.53 42.80
CA ALA A 250 18.69 -20.64 43.38
C ALA A 250 17.51 -20.98 42.47
N PRO A 251 17.22 -22.27 42.22
CA PRO A 251 16.10 -22.65 41.38
C PRO A 251 14.80 -22.13 42.01
N LEU A 252 14.20 -21.12 41.39
CA LEU A 252 12.85 -20.68 41.70
C LEU A 252 11.89 -21.80 41.29
N GLN A 253 11.64 -22.72 42.23
CA GLN A 253 10.56 -23.70 42.12
C GLN A 253 9.23 -22.95 42.15
N GLY A 254 8.66 -22.72 40.97
CA GLY A 254 7.28 -22.25 40.81
C GLY A 254 6.31 -23.36 41.16
N LEU A 255 5.72 -23.29 42.35
CA LEU A 255 4.74 -24.25 42.84
C LEU A 255 3.34 -23.87 42.33
N ILE A 256 2.85 -24.56 41.29
CA ILE A 256 1.46 -24.42 40.83
C ILE A 256 0.56 -25.18 41.80
N ARG A 257 -0.24 -24.47 42.61
CA ARG A 257 -1.33 -25.07 43.40
C ARG A 257 -2.66 -24.88 42.68
N HIS A 258 -3.26 -26.00 42.28
CA HIS A 258 -4.64 -26.04 41.81
C HIS A 258 -5.59 -25.72 42.99
N ARG A 259 -6.52 -24.78 42.79
CA ARG A 259 -7.68 -24.61 43.67
C ARG A 259 -8.75 -25.63 43.25
N ALA A 260 -8.97 -26.63 44.09
CA ALA A 260 -10.26 -27.27 44.29
C ALA A 260 -10.49 -27.18 45.81
N GLY A 261 -11.54 -26.58 46.36
CA GLY A 261 -12.92 -26.57 45.87
C GLY A 261 -13.68 -27.73 46.52
N GLY A 262 -14.04 -27.57 47.79
CA GLY A 262 -15.26 -28.13 48.38
C GLY A 262 -15.21 -29.50 49.05
N GLU A 263 -15.87 -29.53 50.22
CA GLU A 263 -16.55 -30.68 50.88
C GLU A 263 -15.61 -31.69 51.58
N SER A 264 -15.68 -31.95 52.88
CA SER A 264 -16.80 -31.89 53.86
C SER A 264 -16.26 -31.60 55.26
#